data_AF-U9SX74-F1
#
_entry.id   AF-U9SX74-F1
#
_cell.length_a   1.000
_cell.length_b   1.000
_cell.length_c   1.000
_cell.angle_alpha   90.00
_cell.angle_beta   90.00
_cell.angle_gamma   90.00
#
_symmetry.space_group_name_H-M   'P 1'
#
loop_
_entity.id
_entity.type
_entity.pdbx_description
1 polymer ?
#
loop_
_entity_poly.entity_id
_entity_poly.type
_entity_poly.pdbx_seq_one_letter_code
_entity_poly.pdbx_strand_id
1 'polypeptide(L)'
;DLDLNALQQLASSRLNRHCVHTRRLTKGLYNEIYLLQFEAGPDCIARLSCDLNHPAAKFASEVATMKYIAQNTSIKVPEVYDWDGTVHNPIKIPYILMERLPGQHLYRVWDKLTVEKKKCVLSQIV
;
A
#
# COMPACT_ATOMS: atom_id res chain seq x y z
N ASP A 1 -6.15 16.32 11.95
CA ASP A 1 -5.01 15.40 11.81
C ASP A 1 -5.47 13.96 11.94
N LEU A 2 -4.72 13.03 11.35
CA LEU A 2 -4.99 11.60 11.45
C LEU A 2 -4.82 11.14 12.91
N ASP A 3 -5.84 10.44 13.44
CA ASP A 3 -5.71 9.71 14.70
C ASP A 3 -5.02 8.37 14.45
N LEU A 4 -3.76 8.26 14.91
CA LEU A 4 -2.97 7.04 14.75
C LEU A 4 -3.52 5.86 15.56
N ASN A 5 -4.17 6.12 16.69
CA ASN A 5 -4.81 5.06 17.48
C ASN A 5 -6.02 4.52 16.70
N ALA A 6 -6.82 5.40 16.10
CA ALA A 6 -7.93 4.96 15.25
C ALA A 6 -7.45 4.13 14.05
N LEU A 7 -6.31 4.49 13.43
CA LEU A 7 -5.70 3.69 12.35
C LEU A 7 -5.21 2.32 12.84
N GLN A 8 -4.57 2.26 14.02
CA GLN A 8 -4.15 0.99 14.62
C GLN A 8 -5.35 0.08 14.92
N GLN A 9 -6.41 0.63 15.51
CA GLN A 9 -7.62 -0.13 15.84
C GLN A 9 -8.35 -0.60 14.58
N LEU A 10 -8.47 0.27 13.58
CA LEU A 10 -9.04 -0.07 12.27
C LEU A 10 -8.30 -1.25 11.64
N ALA A 11 -6.98 -1.15 11.52
CA ALA A 11 -6.18 -2.21 10.92
C ALA A 11 -6.22 -3.50 11.75
N SER A 12 -6.23 -3.38 13.07
CA SER A 12 -6.30 -4.56 13.95
C SER A 12 -7.61 -5.31 13.80
N SER A 13 -8.72 -4.57 13.75
CA SER A 13 -10.05 -5.12 13.54
C SER A 13 -10.21 -5.73 12.14
N ARG A 14 -9.81 -5.02 11.09
CA ARG A 14 -9.99 -5.46 9.69
C ARG A 14 -9.12 -6.66 9.33
N LEU A 15 -7.91 -6.74 9.88
CA LEU A 15 -6.96 -7.81 9.55
C LEU A 15 -6.96 -8.95 10.57
N ASN A 16 -7.72 -8.83 11.67
CA ASN A 16 -7.73 -9.75 12.80
C ASN A 16 -6.31 -10.03 13.34
N ARG A 17 -5.53 -8.97 13.53
CA ARG A 17 -4.12 -9.00 14.00
C ARG A 17 -3.86 -7.82 14.92
N HIS A 18 -3.12 -8.00 16.00
CA HIS A 18 -2.85 -6.88 16.91
C HIS A 18 -1.76 -5.95 16.34
N CYS A 19 -2.13 -4.73 15.93
CA CYS A 19 -1.20 -3.72 15.42
C CYS A 19 -0.52 -2.98 16.58
N VAL A 20 0.80 -3.13 16.69
CA VAL A 20 1.59 -2.60 17.82
C VAL A 20 2.31 -1.30 17.48
N HIS A 21 2.59 -1.05 16.19
CA HIS A 21 3.33 0.14 15.79
C HIS A 21 2.83 0.70 14.46
N THR A 22 2.73 2.02 14.40
CA THR A 22 2.37 2.77 13.20
C THR A 22 3.38 3.86 12.98
N ARG A 23 3.98 3.91 11.79
CA ARG A 23 4.88 5.02 11.39
C ARG A 23 4.58 5.51 9.99
N ARG A 24 4.64 6.82 9.79
CA ARG A 24 4.59 7.40 8.45
C ARG A 24 5.87 7.08 7.69
N LEU A 25 5.73 6.59 6.46
CA LEU A 25 6.84 6.35 5.53
C LEU A 25 7.09 7.57 4.65
N THR A 26 6.03 8.11 4.05
CA THR A 26 6.12 9.23 3.11
C THR A 26 4.76 9.88 2.91
N LYS A 27 4.77 11.10 2.37
CA LYS A 27 3.58 11.83 1.93
C LYS A 27 3.82 12.37 0.54
N GLY A 28 2.99 11.96 -0.41
CA GLY A 28 2.94 12.53 -1.74
C GLY A 28 1.81 13.55 -1.88
N LEU A 29 1.53 13.96 -3.11
CA LEU A 29 0.44 14.89 -3.42
C LEU A 29 -0.94 14.28 -3.13
N TYR A 30 -1.13 13.01 -3.50
CA TYR A 30 -2.44 12.36 -3.44
C TYR A 30 -2.59 11.40 -2.27
N ASN A 31 -1.48 10.86 -1.75
CA ASN A 31 -1.52 9.81 -0.74
C ASN A 31 -0.47 10.02 0.35
N GLU A 32 -0.85 9.70 1.58
CA GLU A 32 0.04 9.53 2.72
C GLU A 32 0.19 8.03 3.05
N ILE A 33 1.43 7.57 3.22
CA ILE A 33 1.74 6.15 3.37
C ILE A 33 2.24 5.87 4.78
N TYR A 34 1.61 4.91 5.45
CA TYR A 34 2.00 4.42 6.77
C TYR A 34 2.40 2.95 6.70
N LEU A 35 3.43 2.60 7.48
CA LEU A 35 3.76 1.23 7.82
C LEU A 35 3.07 0.87 9.14
N LEU A 36 2.32 -0.22 9.12
CA LEU A 36 1.67 -0.84 10.27
C LEU A 36 2.38 -2.15 10.58
N GLN A 37 2.85 -2.30 11.80
CA GLN A 37 3.54 -3.50 12.27
C GLN A 37 2.68 -4.20 13.30
N PHE A 38 2.60 -5.53 13.16
CA PHE A 38 1.75 -6.38 13.97
C PHE A 38 2.60 -7.24 14.90
N GLU A 39 2.03 -7.64 16.02
CA GLU A 39 2.67 -8.55 16.97
C GLU A 39 2.95 -9.92 16.34
N ALA A 40 2.04 -10.39 15.48
CA ALA A 40 2.18 -11.61 14.71
C ALA A 40 1.69 -11.42 13.27
N GLY A 41 2.38 -12.08 12.33
CA GLY A 41 2.08 -12.01 10.90
C GLY A 41 2.83 -10.88 10.17
N PRO A 42 2.57 -10.71 8.87
CA PRO A 42 3.28 -9.73 8.06
C PRO A 42 2.81 -8.30 8.35
N ASP A 43 3.74 -7.36 8.19
CA ASP A 43 3.45 -5.92 8.19
C ASP A 43 2.46 -5.55 7.08
N CYS A 44 1.74 -4.44 7.30
CA CYS A 44 0.79 -3.87 6.35
C CYS A 44 1.21 -2.45 5.96
N ILE A 45 0.93 -2.08 4.70
CA ILE A 45 0.95 -0.70 4.26
C ILE A 45 -0.47 -0.14 4.33
N ALA A 46 -0.63 1.00 4.99
CA ALA A 46 -1.84 1.80 4.90
C ALA A 46 -1.58 3.00 3.99
N ARG A 47 -2.32 3.07 2.88
CA ARG A 47 -2.31 4.20 1.95
C ARG A 47 -3.57 5.02 2.17
N LEU A 48 -3.41 6.24 2.62
CA LEU A 48 -4.49 7.17 2.96
C LEU A 48 -4.58 8.28 1.92
N SER A 49 -5.78 8.64 1.49
CA SER A 49 -5.98 9.77 0.58
C SER A 49 -5.65 11.10 1.25
N CYS A 50 -4.94 11.97 0.55
CA CYS A 50 -4.84 13.39 0.91
C CYS A 50 -6.11 14.18 0.54
N ASP A 51 -6.95 13.63 -0.35
CA ASP A 51 -8.22 14.21 -0.80
C ASP A 51 -9.41 13.41 -0.25
N LEU A 52 -10.16 14.01 0.66
CA LEU A 52 -11.31 13.38 1.32
C LEU A 52 -12.53 13.23 0.39
N ASN A 53 -12.55 13.98 -0.72
CA ASN A 53 -13.63 13.95 -1.71
C ASN A 53 -13.23 13.10 -2.93
N HIS A 54 -12.12 12.37 -2.85
CA HIS A 54 -11.67 11.54 -3.95
C HIS A 54 -12.73 10.47 -4.29
N PRO A 55 -13.13 10.32 -5.56
CA PRO A 55 -14.20 9.39 -5.92
C PRO A 55 -13.87 7.94 -5.52
N ALA A 56 -14.77 7.29 -4.77
CA ALA A 56 -14.63 5.89 -4.38
C ALA A 56 -14.46 4.94 -5.57
N ALA A 57 -15.01 5.29 -6.74
CA ALA A 57 -14.82 4.54 -7.99
C ALA A 57 -13.35 4.48 -8.44
N LYS A 58 -12.53 5.50 -8.13
CA LYS A 58 -11.09 5.47 -8.43
C LYS A 58 -10.36 4.47 -7.55
N PHE A 59 -10.67 4.43 -6.25
CA PHE A 59 -10.16 3.38 -5.34
C PHE A 59 -10.53 1.98 -5.84
N ALA A 60 -11.80 1.78 -6.22
CA ALA A 60 -12.25 0.51 -6.78
C ALA A 60 -11.46 0.12 -8.05
N SER A 61 -11.24 1.07 -8.96
CA SER A 61 -10.46 0.87 -10.19
C SER A 61 -9.00 0.50 -9.89
N GLU A 62 -8.38 1.14 -8.90
CA GLU A 62 -7.01 0.83 -8.49
C GLU A 62 -6.90 -0.58 -7.89
N VAL A 63 -7.84 -0.96 -7.02
CA VAL A 63 -7.92 -2.33 -6.46
C VAL A 63 -8.17 -3.36 -7.56
N ALA A 64 -9.09 -3.08 -8.48
CA ALA A 64 -9.38 -3.97 -9.61
C ALA A 64 -8.16 -4.15 -10.50
N THR A 65 -7.41 -3.08 -10.77
CA THR A 65 -6.18 -3.11 -11.56
C THR A 65 -5.10 -3.96 -10.90
N MET A 66 -4.88 -3.81 -9.57
CA MET A 66 -3.93 -4.66 -8.84
C MET A 66 -4.33 -6.13 -8.91
N LYS A 67 -5.61 -6.46 -8.71
CA LYS A 67 -6.11 -7.84 -8.86
C LYS A 67 -5.90 -8.38 -10.28
N TYR A 68 -6.18 -7.58 -11.30
CA TYR A 68 -5.99 -7.96 -12.69
C TYR A 68 -4.52 -8.27 -12.99
N ILE A 69 -3.58 -7.40 -12.58
CA ILE A 69 -2.14 -7.61 -12.80
C ILE A 69 -1.66 -8.90 -12.10
N ALA A 70 -2.09 -9.12 -10.86
CA ALA A 70 -1.73 -10.32 -10.10
C ALA A 70 -2.21 -11.62 -10.78
N GLN A 71 -3.36 -11.60 -11.45
CA GLN A 71 -3.94 -12.77 -12.11
C GLN A 71 -3.36 -13.03 -13.50
N ASN A 72 -2.91 -11.99 -14.20
CA ASN A 72 -2.56 -12.07 -15.63
C ASN A 72 -1.08 -11.91 -15.93
N THR A 73 -0.24 -11.62 -14.93
CA THR A 73 1.20 -11.39 -15.12
C THR A 73 2.03 -12.05 -14.01
N SER A 74 3.34 -12.17 -14.22
CA SER A 74 4.30 -12.60 -13.19
C SER A 74 4.80 -11.44 -12.30
N ILE A 75 4.34 -10.21 -12.57
CA ILE A 75 4.75 -9.02 -11.81
C ILE A 75 4.08 -9.06 -10.44
N LYS A 76 4.91 -9.06 -9.39
CA LYS A 76 4.41 -8.98 -8.02
C LYS A 76 3.81 -7.60 -7.74
N VAL A 77 2.52 -7.57 -7.46
CA VAL A 77 1.80 -6.40 -6.96
C VAL A 77 1.27 -6.70 -5.56
N PRO A 78 1.07 -5.68 -4.69
CA PRO A 78 0.59 -5.90 -3.34
C PRO A 78 -0.80 -6.55 -3.33
N GLU A 79 -0.99 -7.55 -2.47
CA GLU A 79 -2.33 -8.01 -2.14
C GLU A 79 -3.09 -6.91 -1.36
N VAL A 80 -4.31 -6.61 -1.78
CA VAL A 80 -5.18 -5.68 -1.05
C VAL A 80 -5.96 -6.46 0.00
N TYR A 81 -5.73 -6.16 1.28
CA TYR A 81 -6.40 -6.80 2.39
C TYR A 81 -7.77 -6.19 2.67
N ASP A 82 -7.86 -4.85 2.67
CA ASP A 82 -9.09 -4.12 2.93
C ASP A 82 -9.00 -2.70 2.36
N TRP A 83 -10.13 -2.07 2.05
CA TRP A 83 -10.16 -0.67 1.60
C TRP A 83 -11.54 -0.05 1.81
N ASP A 84 -11.56 1.27 2.02
CA ASP A 84 -12.78 2.07 2.02
C ASP A 84 -12.50 3.37 1.26
N GLY A 85 -13.23 3.60 0.17
CA GLY A 85 -13.09 4.80 -0.66
C GLY A 85 -13.84 6.02 -0.13
N THR A 86 -14.45 5.94 1.05
CA THR A 86 -15.29 6.98 1.64
C THR A 86 -14.73 7.50 2.96
N VAL A 87 -15.32 8.56 3.51
CA VAL A 87 -15.00 9.08 4.85
C VAL A 87 -15.87 8.47 5.96
N HIS A 88 -16.79 7.55 5.63
CA HIS A 88 -17.70 6.93 6.59
C HIS A 88 -17.05 5.75 7.35
N ASN A 89 -15.76 5.87 7.60
CA ASN A 89 -14.95 4.87 8.27
C ASN A 89 -14.37 5.43 9.59
N PRO A 90 -13.87 4.59 10.50
CA PRO A 90 -13.39 5.03 11.82
C PRO A 90 -12.29 6.10 11.81
N ILE A 91 -11.45 6.14 10.76
CA ILE A 91 -10.38 7.13 10.63
C ILE A 91 -10.80 8.38 9.83
N LYS A 92 -12.02 8.39 9.28
CA LYS A 92 -12.61 9.48 8.48
C LYS A 92 -11.80 9.87 7.24
N ILE A 93 -11.01 8.94 6.72
CA ILE A 93 -10.13 9.15 5.55
C ILE A 93 -10.23 7.92 4.64
N PRO A 94 -10.41 8.10 3.32
CA PRO A 94 -10.36 6.99 2.38
C PRO A 94 -9.01 6.27 2.43
N TYR A 95 -9.01 4.93 2.44
CA TYR A 95 -7.81 4.13 2.63
C TYR A 95 -7.76 2.86 1.80
N ILE A 96 -6.54 2.34 1.63
CA ILE A 96 -6.26 0.95 1.25
C ILE A 96 -5.25 0.35 2.25
N LEU A 97 -5.61 -0.79 2.85
CA LEU A 97 -4.70 -1.68 3.58
C LEU A 97 -4.20 -2.76 2.64
N MET A 98 -2.89 -2.85 2.44
CA MET A 98 -2.29 -3.76 1.48
C MET A 98 -0.98 -4.36 2.00
N GLU A 99 -0.56 -5.45 1.34
CA GLU A 99 0.70 -6.13 1.60
C GLU A 99 1.89 -5.18 1.53
N ARG A 100 2.82 -5.32 2.48
CA ARG A 100 4.14 -4.72 2.37
C ARG A 100 5.06 -5.60 1.53
N LEU A 101 5.29 -5.20 0.28
CA LEU A 101 6.29 -5.86 -0.55
C LEU A 101 7.72 -5.55 -0.08
N PRO A 102 8.58 -6.57 0.10
CA PRO A 102 10.00 -6.35 0.38
C PRO A 102 10.72 -5.85 -0.88
N GLY A 103 11.67 -4.95 -0.70
CA GLY A 103 12.52 -4.49 -1.79
C GLY A 103 13.00 -3.06 -1.64
N GLN A 104 13.60 -2.57 -2.71
CA GLN A 104 14.12 -1.21 -2.82
C GLN A 104 13.68 -0.61 -4.15
N HIS A 105 13.46 0.70 -4.15
CA HIS A 105 13.13 1.39 -5.39
C HIS A 105 14.27 1.25 -6.41
N LEU A 106 13.93 0.80 -7.62
CA LEU A 106 14.88 0.55 -8.70
C LEU A 106 15.77 1.78 -8.99
N TYR A 107 15.19 2.98 -8.99
CA TYR A 107 15.93 4.22 -9.26
C TYR A 107 17.09 4.47 -8.28
N ARG A 108 17.01 3.97 -7.03
CA ARG A 108 18.07 4.16 -6.01
C ARG A 108 19.30 3.29 -6.27
N VAL A 109 19.13 2.21 -7.02
CA VAL A 109 20.19 1.23 -7.26
C VAL A 109 20.57 1.10 -8.72
N TRP A 110 19.81 1.72 -9.62
CA TRP A 110 19.99 1.60 -11.06
C TRP A 110 21.43 1.82 -11.50
N ASP A 111 22.06 2.89 -11.06
CA ASP A 111 23.44 3.24 -11.47
C ASP A 111 24.49 2.26 -10.92
N LYS A 112 24.15 1.51 -9.88
CA LYS A 112 25.01 0.48 -9.27
C LYS A 112 24.82 -0.90 -9.91
N LEU A 113 23.81 -1.07 -10.77
CA LEU A 113 23.57 -2.33 -11.48
C LEU A 113 24.50 -2.48 -12.68
N THR A 114 24.98 -3.70 -12.90
CA THR A 114 25.71 -4.04 -14.14
C THR A 114 24.76 -4.02 -15.33
N VAL A 115 25.32 -3.94 -16.54
CA VAL A 115 24.53 -3.92 -17.78
C VAL A 115 23.66 -5.18 -17.91
N GLU A 116 24.18 -6.33 -17.50
CA GLU A 116 23.47 -7.62 -17.52
C GLU A 116 22.25 -7.59 -16.59
N LYS A 117 22.40 -7.03 -15.38
CA LYS A 117 21.29 -6.86 -14.44
C LYS A 117 20.25 -5.87 -14.95
N LYS A 118 20.68 -4.76 -15.57
CA LYS A 118 19.77 -3.80 -16.20
C LYS A 118 18.96 -4.45 -17.31
N LYS A 119 19.58 -5.26 -18.17
CA LYS A 119 18.89 -6.03 -19.22
C LYS A 119 17.85 -6.98 -18.64
N CYS A 120 18.19 -7.71 -17.57
CA CYS A 120 17.26 -8.63 -16.89
C CYS A 120 16.05 -7.90 -16.29
N VAL A 121 16.24 -6.71 -15.71
CA VAL A 121 15.12 -5.90 -15.20
C VAL A 121 14.24 -5.40 -16.36
N LEU A 122 14.84 -4.93 -17.45
CA LEU A 122 14.08 -4.42 -18.60
C LEU A 122 13.24 -5.52 -19.27
N SER A 123 13.73 -6.76 -19.34
CA SER A 123 12.98 -7.89 -19.89
C SER A 123 11.76 -8.30 -19.03
N GLN A 124 11.58 -7.75 -17.83
CA GLN A 124 10.40 -7.99 -16.99
C GLN A 124 9.29 -6.96 -17.23
N ILE A 125 9.58 -5.87 -17.95
CA ILE A 125 8.65 -4.75 -18.18
C ILE A 125 8.00 -4.85 -19.58
N VAL A 126 8.63 -5.59 -20.50
CA VAL A 126 8.23 -5.80 -21.90
C VAL A 126 7.53 -7.14 -22.05
#